data_AF-A0A1W2CW60-F1
#
_entry.id   AF-A0A1W2CW60-F1
#
_cell.length_a   1.000
_cell.length_b   1.000
_cell.length_c   1.000
_cell.angle_alpha   90.00
_cell.angle_beta   90.00
_cell.angle_gamma   90.00
#
_symmetry.space_group_name_H-M   'P 1'
#
loop_
_entity.id
_entity.type
_entity.pdbx_description
1 polymer ?
#
loop_
_entity_poly.entity_id
_entity_poly.type
_entity_poly.pdbx_seq_one_letter_code
_entity_poly.pdbx_strand_id
1 'polypeptide(L)'
;MRVTRLALAAVALVAGCGQSVAGSPVANPADAKAAGERLYNQGVSAIQTYVKDATDFRGTVYRYGVIKDKRSGSEVNVSMRGDPPALITKIKSTSHPGFDYDLYRPADGDREYIRLGPGYAKLAPTPWVSGPANPVSGFACAISGLQTLCKLVDAMDQSTKGGGVSPQGTRLADGGTEVRTGITLKAFIDNSVIPIPADITALVEPEMMGRTFPTKIVVNADGTLRTVEVKGEVPGKGGKVQLEVGYEARGRSAADDFPPLPAADQTTALADKAASDDFWARLGALRG
;
A
#
# COMPACT_ATOMS: atom_id res chain seq x y z
N MET A 1 9.15 15.02 103.48
CA MET A 1 9.91 14.61 102.28
C MET A 1 8.93 13.86 101.39
N ARG A 2 8.14 14.39 100.45
CA ARG A 2 8.26 15.42 99.39
C ARG A 2 9.31 15.14 98.31
N VAL A 3 8.79 14.73 97.14
CA VAL A 3 9.16 15.16 95.76
C VAL A 3 10.39 14.40 95.20
N THR A 4 10.44 13.75 94.02
CA THR A 4 9.70 13.85 92.76
C THR A 4 9.91 12.60 91.89
N ARG A 5 8.94 12.34 91.00
CA ARG A 5 8.93 11.35 89.91
C ARG A 5 9.84 11.79 88.74
N LEU A 6 10.44 10.85 88.02
CA LEU A 6 10.82 11.01 86.62
C LEU A 6 10.40 9.75 85.84
N ALA A 7 9.38 9.91 85.02
CA ALA A 7 8.90 8.91 84.07
C ALA A 7 9.64 9.12 82.74
N LEU A 8 10.33 8.09 82.26
CA LEU A 8 10.83 8.03 80.89
C LEU A 8 9.89 7.12 80.09
N ALA A 9 9.01 7.72 79.29
CA ALA A 9 8.14 6.99 78.37
C ALA A 9 8.89 6.80 77.03
N ALA A 10 9.28 5.57 76.74
CA ALA A 10 9.79 5.18 75.43
C ALA A 10 8.62 5.09 74.44
N VAL A 11 8.53 6.07 73.54
CA VAL A 11 7.61 6.03 72.40
C VAL A 11 8.25 5.14 71.33
N ALA A 12 7.82 3.88 71.27
CA ALA A 12 8.12 2.99 70.16
C ALA A 12 7.29 3.44 68.93
N LEU A 13 7.90 4.26 68.07
CA LEU A 13 7.40 4.52 66.72
C LEU A 13 7.46 3.22 65.92
N VAL A 14 6.33 2.53 65.82
CA VAL A 14 6.15 1.45 64.85
C VAL A 14 6.12 2.10 63.47
N ALA A 15 7.30 2.21 62.84
CA ALA A 15 7.41 2.50 61.42
C ALA A 15 6.86 1.30 60.65
N GLY A 16 5.55 1.29 60.42
CA GLY A 16 4.93 0.40 59.46
C GLY A 16 5.42 0.78 58.06
N CYS A 17 6.43 0.07 57.56
CA CYS A 17 6.79 0.06 56.15
C CYS A 17 5.65 -0.59 55.36
N GLY A 18 4.56 0.14 55.16
CA GLY A 18 3.58 -0.19 54.14
C GLY A 18 4.27 -0.05 52.79
N GLN A 19 4.77 -1.15 52.24
CA GLN A 19 5.17 -1.22 50.83
C GLN A 19 3.93 -0.85 50.02
N SER A 20 3.89 0.37 49.50
CA SER A 20 2.92 0.74 48.48
C SER A 20 3.22 -0.15 47.28
N VAL A 21 2.34 -1.12 47.04
CA VAL A 21 2.32 -1.82 45.75
C VAL A 21 1.91 -0.76 44.74
N ALA A 22 2.89 -0.15 44.08
CA ALA A 22 2.65 0.76 42.97
C ALA A 22 1.93 -0.05 41.89
N GLY A 23 0.60 0.08 41.83
CA GLY A 23 -0.18 -0.46 40.74
C GLY A 23 0.39 0.09 39.44
N SER A 24 0.76 -0.79 38.50
CA SER A 24 1.13 -0.33 37.17
C SER A 24 -0.13 0.23 36.50
N PRO A 25 -0.09 1.43 35.90
CA PRO A 25 -1.26 1.98 35.23
C PRO A 25 -1.68 1.02 34.10
N VAL A 26 -2.89 0.46 34.23
CA VAL A 26 -3.53 -0.30 33.18
C VAL A 26 -4.34 0.69 32.35
N ALA A 27 -4.04 0.79 31.06
CA ALA A 27 -4.79 1.66 30.16
C ALA A 27 -6.27 1.26 30.14
N ASN A 28 -7.16 2.23 30.27
CA ASN A 28 -8.59 2.02 30.10
C ASN A 28 -8.85 1.49 28.66
N PRO A 29 -9.50 0.33 28.49
CA PRO A 29 -9.76 -0.25 27.17
C PRO A 29 -10.53 0.68 26.23
N ALA A 30 -11.44 1.51 26.75
CA ALA A 30 -12.19 2.45 25.93
C ALA A 30 -11.30 3.58 25.40
N ASP A 31 -10.42 4.12 26.25
CA ASP A 31 -9.49 5.19 25.87
C ASP A 31 -8.44 4.69 24.88
N ALA A 32 -7.96 3.45 25.06
CA ALA A 32 -7.05 2.79 24.13
C ALA A 32 -7.69 2.58 22.75
N LYS A 33 -8.96 2.14 22.71
CA LYS A 33 -9.71 1.99 21.46
C LYS A 33 -9.88 3.34 20.76
N ALA A 34 -10.34 4.37 21.48
CA ALA A 34 -10.52 5.70 20.90
C ALA A 34 -9.20 6.30 20.40
N ALA A 35 -8.08 6.05 21.10
CA ALA A 35 -6.76 6.47 20.63
C ALA A 35 -6.35 5.75 19.33
N GLY A 36 -6.58 4.44 19.24
CA GLY A 36 -6.35 3.65 18.04
C GLY A 36 -7.16 4.14 16.84
N GLU A 37 -8.46 4.41 17.04
CA GLU A 37 -9.36 4.95 16.00
C GLU A 37 -8.91 6.33 15.51
N ARG A 38 -8.47 7.22 16.41
CA ARG A 38 -7.93 8.53 16.00
C ARG A 38 -6.69 8.40 15.13
N LEU A 39 -5.74 7.55 15.51
CA LEU A 39 -4.52 7.34 14.72
C LEU A 39 -4.83 6.65 13.39
N TYR A 40 -5.80 5.73 13.36
CA TYR A 40 -6.28 5.13 12.13
C TYR A 40 -6.87 6.16 11.17
N ASN A 41 -7.76 7.02 11.65
CA ASN A 41 -8.33 8.10 10.83
C ASN A 41 -7.24 9.05 10.32
N GLN A 42 -6.21 9.34 11.12
CA GLN A 42 -5.04 10.09 10.67
C GLN A 42 -4.29 9.37 9.53
N GLY A 43 -4.06 8.06 9.65
CA GLY A 43 -3.42 7.24 8.63
C GLY A 43 -4.21 7.21 7.31
N VAL A 44 -5.52 6.95 7.38
CA VAL A 44 -6.40 6.95 6.21
C VAL A 44 -6.47 8.34 5.58
N SER A 45 -6.59 9.40 6.39
CA SER A 45 -6.59 10.77 5.89
C SER A 45 -5.27 11.12 5.19
N ALA A 46 -4.13 10.67 5.69
CA ALA A 46 -2.83 10.88 5.03
C ALA A 46 -2.79 10.22 3.64
N ILE A 47 -3.37 9.02 3.49
CA ILE A 47 -3.50 8.35 2.19
C ILE A 47 -4.41 9.16 1.25
N GLN A 48 -5.59 9.55 1.73
CA GLN A 48 -6.56 10.31 0.92
C GLN A 48 -6.00 11.65 0.47
N THR A 49 -5.33 12.39 1.36
CA THR A 49 -4.64 13.64 1.02
C THR A 49 -3.54 13.39 0.00
N TYR A 50 -2.70 12.36 0.20
CA TYR A 50 -1.63 12.02 -0.74
C TYR A 50 -2.17 11.73 -2.15
N VAL A 51 -3.28 10.98 -2.26
CA VAL A 51 -3.93 10.71 -3.55
C VAL A 51 -4.54 11.97 -4.14
N LYS A 52 -5.25 12.77 -3.34
CA LYS A 52 -5.94 13.99 -3.80
C LYS A 52 -4.97 15.05 -4.33
N ASP A 53 -3.84 15.23 -3.63
CA ASP A 53 -2.88 16.30 -3.92
C ASP A 53 -1.77 15.83 -4.90
N ALA A 54 -1.91 14.62 -5.44
CA ALA A 54 -0.96 14.05 -6.39
C ALA A 54 -0.92 14.85 -7.69
N THR A 55 0.05 15.75 -7.77
CA THR A 55 0.37 16.59 -8.95
C THR A 55 1.84 16.49 -9.34
N ASP A 56 2.70 16.19 -8.36
CA ASP A 56 4.13 16.00 -8.51
C ASP A 56 4.60 14.98 -7.47
N PHE A 57 4.76 13.73 -7.88
CA PHE A 57 5.09 12.64 -6.95
C PHE A 57 5.81 11.48 -7.61
N ARG A 58 6.56 10.76 -6.78
CA ARG A 58 7.09 9.42 -7.04
C ARG A 58 6.52 8.42 -6.05
N GLY A 59 6.24 7.23 -6.55
CA GLY A 59 5.74 6.11 -5.76
C GLY A 59 6.28 4.79 -6.23
N THR A 60 6.44 3.86 -5.30
CA THR A 60 6.74 2.46 -5.60
C THR A 60 5.62 1.59 -5.05
N VAL A 61 5.07 0.72 -5.89
CA VAL A 61 4.13 -0.32 -5.50
C VAL A 61 4.79 -1.67 -5.69
N TYR A 62 4.76 -2.49 -4.65
CA TYR A 62 5.12 -3.89 -4.74
C TYR A 62 3.86 -4.73 -4.58
N ARG A 63 3.77 -5.81 -5.37
CA ARG A 63 2.69 -6.78 -5.33
C ARG A 63 3.30 -8.16 -5.40
N TYR A 64 2.84 -9.04 -4.54
CA TYR A 64 3.21 -10.44 -4.52
C TYR A 64 2.05 -11.24 -3.96
N GLY A 65 1.76 -12.37 -4.59
CA GLY A 65 0.70 -13.26 -4.19
C GLY A 65 1.05 -14.70 -4.48
N VAL A 66 0.73 -15.58 -3.53
CA VAL A 66 0.76 -17.03 -3.71
C VAL A 66 -0.59 -17.58 -3.30
N ILE A 67 -1.23 -18.31 -4.21
CA ILE A 67 -2.46 -19.07 -3.94
C ILE A 67 -2.18 -20.50 -4.39
N LYS A 68 -2.06 -21.41 -3.43
CA LYS A 68 -1.58 -22.80 -3.64
C LYS A 68 -0.21 -22.82 -4.34
N ASP A 69 -0.12 -23.35 -5.56
CA ASP A 69 1.09 -23.44 -6.37
C ASP A 69 1.31 -22.23 -7.29
N LYS A 70 0.31 -21.37 -7.42
CA LYS A 70 0.35 -20.20 -8.33
C LYS A 70 0.96 -19.02 -7.61
N ARG A 71 2.04 -18.48 -8.19
CA ARG A 71 2.74 -17.30 -7.69
C ARG A 71 2.72 -16.19 -8.72
N SER A 72 2.58 -14.95 -8.27
CA SER A 72 2.72 -13.77 -9.10
C SER A 72 3.35 -12.65 -8.29
N GLY A 73 4.11 -11.79 -8.96
CA GLY A 73 4.82 -10.71 -8.31
C GLY A 73 5.28 -9.66 -9.30
N SER A 74 5.18 -8.40 -8.87
CA SER A 74 5.58 -7.24 -9.66
C SER A 74 5.96 -6.07 -8.78
N GLU A 75 6.87 -5.24 -9.27
CA GLU A 75 7.15 -3.90 -8.76
C GLU A 75 6.69 -2.88 -9.81
N VAL A 76 6.07 -1.79 -9.37
CA VAL A 76 5.61 -0.69 -10.22
C VAL A 76 6.17 0.60 -9.65
N ASN A 77 7.02 1.28 -10.41
CA ASN A 77 7.48 2.62 -10.07
C ASN A 77 6.70 3.64 -10.89
N VAL A 78 6.09 4.62 -10.24
CA VAL A 78 5.32 5.68 -10.88
C VAL A 78 5.94 7.04 -10.56
N SER A 79 6.04 7.90 -11.57
CA SER A 79 6.43 9.29 -11.43
C SER A 79 5.49 10.17 -12.24
N MET A 80 5.01 11.25 -11.64
CA MET A 80 4.17 12.25 -12.30
C MET A 80 4.68 13.65 -12.01
N ARG A 81 4.56 14.55 -12.99
CA ARG A 81 4.98 15.95 -12.86
C ARG A 81 4.26 16.87 -13.84
N GLY A 82 3.87 18.05 -13.37
CA GLY A 82 3.41 19.16 -14.20
C GLY A 82 1.89 19.19 -14.40
N ASP A 83 1.43 20.21 -15.13
CA ASP A 83 0.04 20.40 -15.54
C ASP A 83 0.02 21.05 -16.95
N PRO A 84 -0.31 20.32 -18.03
CA PRO A 84 -0.74 18.92 -18.05
C PRO A 84 0.37 17.95 -17.57
N PRO A 85 0.01 16.81 -16.96
CA PRO A 85 1.00 15.93 -16.32
C PRO A 85 1.76 15.09 -17.35
N ALA A 86 3.09 15.09 -17.24
CA ALA A 86 3.90 13.98 -17.71
C ALA A 86 3.79 12.83 -16.70
N LEU A 87 3.61 11.60 -17.19
CA LEU A 87 3.43 10.41 -16.37
C LEU A 87 4.29 9.27 -16.90
N ILE A 88 5.07 8.64 -16.04
CA ILE A 88 5.76 7.39 -16.33
C ILE A 88 5.41 6.33 -15.29
N THR A 89 5.12 5.12 -15.75
CA THR A 89 4.90 3.92 -14.94
C THR A 89 5.82 2.82 -15.44
N LYS A 90 6.81 2.44 -14.64
CA LYS A 90 7.75 1.35 -14.93
C LYS A 90 7.28 0.08 -14.24
N ILE A 91 6.94 -0.96 -14.99
CA ILE A 91 6.35 -2.19 -14.47
C ILE A 91 7.36 -3.31 -14.64
N LYS A 92 7.82 -3.86 -13.52
CA LYS A 92 8.77 -4.97 -13.48
C LYS A 92 8.12 -6.20 -12.91
N SER A 93 8.21 -7.31 -13.62
CA SER A 93 7.75 -8.61 -13.15
C SER A 93 8.84 -9.27 -12.31
N THR A 94 8.52 -9.64 -11.07
CA THR A 94 9.44 -10.37 -10.18
C THR A 94 9.28 -11.88 -10.29
N SER A 95 8.15 -12.36 -10.83
CA SER A 95 7.89 -13.79 -11.05
C SER A 95 8.33 -14.30 -12.41
N HIS A 96 8.32 -13.42 -13.42
CA HIS A 96 8.80 -13.71 -14.78
C HIS A 96 9.76 -12.59 -15.22
N PRO A 97 11.05 -12.66 -14.83
CA PRO A 97 12.03 -11.63 -15.21
C PRO A 97 12.10 -11.44 -16.73
N GLY A 98 12.22 -10.18 -17.16
CA GLY A 98 12.26 -9.82 -18.58
C GLY A 98 10.89 -9.54 -19.21
N PHE A 99 9.79 -9.89 -18.53
CA PHE A 99 8.42 -9.49 -18.89
C PHE A 99 8.06 -8.14 -18.26
N ASP A 100 8.93 -7.17 -18.50
CA ASP A 100 8.82 -5.79 -17.99
C ASP A 100 8.33 -4.87 -19.10
N TYR A 101 7.65 -3.80 -18.74
CA TYR A 101 7.31 -2.73 -19.68
C TYR A 101 7.14 -1.39 -18.96
N ASP A 102 7.45 -0.32 -19.67
CA ASP A 102 7.23 1.05 -19.18
C ASP A 102 6.10 1.68 -19.97
N LEU A 103 5.23 2.43 -19.29
CA LEU A 103 4.23 3.29 -19.89
C LEU A 103 4.66 4.73 -19.68
N TYR A 104 4.80 5.48 -20.77
CA TYR A 104 5.20 6.88 -20.74
C TYR A 104 4.22 7.74 -21.51
N ARG A 105 3.72 8.78 -20.84
CA ARG A 105 2.90 9.84 -21.43
C ARG A 105 3.62 11.18 -21.23
N PRO A 106 4.05 11.86 -22.30
CA PRO A 106 4.55 13.23 -22.20
C PRO A 106 3.43 14.21 -21.86
N ALA A 107 3.76 15.36 -21.28
CA ALA A 107 2.81 16.39 -20.85
C ALA A 107 1.92 16.89 -22.01
N ASP A 108 2.55 17.29 -23.12
CA ASP A 108 1.88 17.97 -24.23
C ASP A 108 1.62 17.07 -25.46
N GLY A 109 1.53 15.75 -25.25
CA GLY A 109 1.35 14.77 -26.33
C GLY A 109 -0.06 14.17 -26.39
N ASP A 110 -0.51 13.89 -27.61
CA ASP A 110 -1.70 13.08 -27.91
C ASP A 110 -1.39 11.58 -27.98
N ARG A 111 -0.13 11.19 -27.72
CA ARG A 111 0.35 9.80 -27.75
C ARG A 111 0.84 9.32 -26.39
N GLU A 112 0.59 8.04 -26.14
CA GLU A 112 1.25 7.26 -25.09
C GLU A 112 2.27 6.32 -25.72
N TYR A 113 3.34 6.05 -24.98
CA TYR A 113 4.46 5.22 -25.40
C TYR A 113 4.64 4.06 -24.44
N ILE A 114 4.91 2.89 -25.00
CA ILE A 114 5.10 1.65 -24.27
C ILE A 114 6.49 1.13 -24.61
N ARG A 115 7.39 1.08 -23.63
CA ARG A 115 8.70 0.45 -23.80
C ARG A 115 8.60 -1.02 -23.48
N LEU A 116 8.94 -1.87 -24.44
CA LEU A 116 8.87 -3.32 -24.28
C LEU A 116 10.17 -3.87 -23.69
N GLY A 117 10.05 -4.67 -22.64
CA GLY A 117 11.13 -5.54 -22.16
C GLY A 117 11.37 -6.74 -23.08
N PRO A 118 12.47 -7.49 -22.88
CA PRO A 118 12.86 -8.60 -23.75
C PRO A 118 11.78 -9.68 -23.94
N GLY A 119 11.00 -9.98 -22.90
CA GLY A 119 9.91 -10.97 -22.95
C GLY A 119 8.76 -10.57 -23.89
N TYR A 120 8.63 -9.28 -24.19
CA TYR A 120 7.60 -8.74 -25.09
C TYR A 120 8.14 -8.33 -26.46
N ALA A 121 9.43 -8.55 -26.75
CA ALA A 121 10.07 -8.10 -28.00
C ALA A 121 9.39 -8.62 -29.28
N LYS A 122 8.64 -9.73 -29.20
CA LYS A 122 7.87 -10.27 -30.33
C LYS A 122 6.55 -9.54 -30.62
N LEU A 123 6.11 -8.63 -29.74
CA LEU A 123 4.86 -7.90 -29.92
C LEU A 123 4.97 -6.77 -30.96
N ALA A 124 6.17 -6.25 -31.20
CA ALA A 124 6.42 -5.19 -32.15
C ALA A 124 7.86 -5.27 -32.69
N PRO A 125 8.12 -4.81 -33.93
CA PRO A 125 9.46 -4.83 -34.52
C PRO A 125 10.45 -3.85 -33.86
N THR A 126 9.96 -2.90 -33.05
CA THR A 126 10.79 -1.88 -32.39
C THR A 126 10.63 -1.92 -30.86
N PRO A 127 11.61 -1.37 -30.10
CA PRO A 127 11.55 -1.37 -28.63
C PRO A 127 10.40 -0.56 -28.04
N TRP A 128 9.93 0.46 -28.76
CA TRP A 128 8.79 1.28 -28.35
C TRP A 128 7.58 0.99 -29.22
N VAL A 129 6.42 1.05 -28.60
CA VAL A 129 5.11 1.07 -29.24
C VAL A 129 4.42 2.38 -28.87
N SER A 130 3.69 3.00 -29.78
CA SER A 130 2.92 4.20 -29.47
C SER A 130 1.48 4.09 -29.92
N GLY A 131 0.55 4.58 -29.10
CA GLY A 131 -0.88 4.63 -29.41
C GLY A 131 -1.50 5.97 -29.02
N PRO A 132 -2.78 6.17 -29.34
CA PRO A 132 -3.53 7.32 -28.85
C PRO A 132 -3.50 7.37 -27.32
N ALA A 133 -3.19 8.52 -26.73
CA ALA A 133 -3.15 8.68 -25.28
C ALA A 133 -4.57 8.73 -24.71
N ASN A 134 -4.87 7.87 -23.74
CA ASN A 134 -6.09 8.01 -22.95
C ASN A 134 -6.00 9.27 -22.10
N PRO A 135 -7.04 10.11 -21.97
CA PRO A 135 -6.98 11.29 -21.09
C PRO A 135 -6.47 10.90 -19.69
N VAL A 136 -5.47 11.61 -19.16
CA VAL A 136 -5.18 11.54 -17.72
C VAL A 136 -6.31 12.29 -17.05
N SER A 137 -7.44 11.62 -16.91
CA SER A 137 -8.60 12.17 -16.22
C SER A 137 -8.16 12.62 -14.83
N GLY A 138 -8.66 13.75 -14.34
CA GLY A 138 -8.35 14.32 -13.02
C GLY A 138 -8.73 13.43 -11.82
N PHE A 139 -8.97 12.14 -12.04
CA PHE A 139 -9.16 11.12 -11.02
C PHE A 139 -7.81 10.48 -10.70
N ALA A 140 -7.17 10.91 -9.61
CA ALA A 140 -5.92 10.33 -9.13
C ALA A 140 -5.97 8.79 -8.98
N CYS A 141 -7.14 8.22 -8.67
CA CYS A 141 -7.34 6.76 -8.62
C CYS A 141 -7.32 6.04 -9.99
N ALA A 142 -7.22 6.77 -11.11
CA ALA A 142 -6.96 6.19 -12.43
C ALA A 142 -5.46 5.97 -12.69
N ILE A 143 -4.59 6.63 -11.92
CA ILE A 143 -3.13 6.52 -12.08
C ILE A 143 -2.66 5.23 -11.41
N SER A 144 -1.92 4.41 -12.18
CA SER A 144 -1.27 3.20 -11.67
C SER A 144 -0.35 3.56 -10.50
N GLY A 145 -0.48 2.87 -9.38
CA GLY A 145 0.17 3.25 -8.12
C GLY A 145 -0.82 3.82 -7.12
N LEU A 146 -1.35 5.02 -7.40
CA LEU A 146 -2.37 5.67 -6.57
C LEU A 146 -3.67 4.87 -6.52
N GLN A 147 -4.05 4.21 -7.62
CA GLN A 147 -5.17 3.28 -7.64
C GLN A 147 -5.03 2.17 -6.57
N THR A 148 -3.81 1.69 -6.30
CA THR A 148 -3.56 0.67 -5.26
C THR A 148 -3.90 1.25 -3.88
N LEU A 149 -3.53 2.50 -3.61
CA LEU A 149 -3.88 3.18 -2.36
C LEU A 149 -5.40 3.33 -2.20
N CYS A 150 -6.10 3.74 -3.26
CA CYS A 150 -7.57 3.86 -3.22
C CYS A 150 -8.22 2.51 -2.87
N LYS A 151 -7.83 1.44 -3.57
CA LYS A 151 -8.34 0.08 -3.33
C LYS A 151 -8.01 -0.45 -1.94
N LEU A 152 -6.84 -0.10 -1.39
CA LEU A 152 -6.47 -0.47 -0.02
C LEU A 152 -7.34 0.24 1.00
N VAL A 153 -7.65 1.53 0.80
CA VAL A 153 -8.58 2.28 1.66
C VAL A 153 -9.97 1.64 1.61
N ASP A 154 -10.50 1.36 0.42
CA ASP A 154 -11.81 0.72 0.26
C ASP A 154 -11.86 -0.66 0.94
N ALA A 155 -10.79 -1.45 0.81
CA ALA A 155 -10.69 -2.76 1.44
C ALA A 155 -10.58 -2.70 2.98
N MET A 156 -9.90 -1.68 3.53
CA MET A 156 -9.86 -1.43 4.97
C MET A 156 -11.24 -1.00 5.49
N ASP A 157 -11.93 -0.11 4.79
CA ASP A 157 -13.26 0.36 5.14
C ASP A 157 -14.28 -0.79 5.13
N GLN A 158 -14.25 -1.64 4.10
CA GLN A 158 -15.09 -2.83 4.02
C GLN A 158 -14.80 -3.80 5.17
N SER A 159 -13.52 -4.01 5.51
CA SER A 159 -13.13 -4.92 6.60
C SER A 159 -13.56 -4.39 7.97
N THR A 160 -13.47 -3.09 8.19
CA THR A 160 -13.88 -2.45 9.45
C THR A 160 -15.40 -2.58 9.68
N LYS A 161 -16.20 -2.36 8.64
CA LYS A 161 -17.67 -2.53 8.69
C LYS A 161 -18.10 -3.97 8.96
N GLY A 162 -17.27 -4.95 8.58
CA GLY A 162 -17.51 -6.38 8.81
C GLY A 162 -17.09 -6.91 10.18
N GLY A 163 -16.72 -6.04 11.14
CA GLY A 163 -16.21 -6.48 12.45
C GLY A 163 -14.73 -6.87 12.43
N GLY A 164 -13.95 -6.24 11.56
CA GLY A 164 -12.51 -6.47 11.39
C GLY A 164 -11.65 -6.12 12.60
N VAL A 165 -10.34 -6.20 12.43
CA VAL A 165 -9.35 -5.98 13.50
C VAL A 165 -9.43 -4.53 13.98
N SER A 166 -9.63 -4.35 15.29
CA SER A 166 -9.58 -3.02 15.92
C SER A 166 -8.24 -2.36 15.63
N PRO A 167 -8.23 -1.12 15.09
CA PRO A 167 -6.99 -0.45 14.79
C PRO A 167 -6.19 -0.14 16.06
N GLN A 168 -4.87 -0.21 15.91
CA GLN A 168 -3.90 0.21 16.91
C GLN A 168 -2.98 1.24 16.29
N GLY A 169 -2.40 2.12 17.10
CA GLY A 169 -1.40 3.04 16.61
C GLY A 169 -0.36 3.38 17.67
N THR A 170 0.84 3.70 17.21
CA THR A 170 1.96 4.13 18.04
C THR A 170 2.65 5.31 17.41
N ARG A 171 3.26 6.16 18.24
CA ARG A 171 4.22 7.15 17.77
C ARG A 171 5.58 6.50 17.58
N LEU A 172 6.26 6.92 16.52
CA LEU A 172 7.61 6.49 16.19
C LEU A 172 8.62 7.46 16.82
N ALA A 173 9.87 7.01 16.96
CA ALA A 173 10.94 7.82 17.55
C ALA A 173 11.25 9.10 16.77
N ASP A 174 10.99 9.11 15.46
CA ASP A 174 11.15 10.26 14.57
C ASP A 174 9.95 11.23 14.60
N GLY A 175 8.98 11.02 15.49
CA GLY A 175 7.73 11.79 15.57
C GLY A 175 6.63 11.32 14.62
N GLY A 176 6.93 10.36 13.74
CA GLY A 176 5.97 9.72 12.86
C GLY A 176 4.90 8.92 13.60
N THR A 177 3.94 8.40 12.85
CA THR A 177 2.86 7.56 13.37
C THR A 177 2.84 6.25 12.60
N GLU A 178 2.83 5.12 13.31
CA GLU A 178 2.53 3.82 12.75
C GLU A 178 1.12 3.40 13.19
N VAL A 179 0.29 3.01 12.23
CA VAL A 179 -1.05 2.46 12.43
C VAL A 179 -1.03 1.01 12.00
N ARG A 180 -1.60 0.13 12.82
CA ARG A 180 -1.82 -1.28 12.51
C ARG A 180 -3.31 -1.58 12.50
N THR A 181 -3.76 -2.27 11.47
CA THR A 181 -5.14 -2.71 11.29
C THR A 181 -5.12 -4.04 10.53
N GLY A 182 -6.22 -4.43 9.90
CA GLY A 182 -6.19 -5.52 8.96
C GLY A 182 -7.29 -5.48 7.90
N ILE A 183 -7.00 -6.17 6.80
CA ILE A 183 -7.91 -6.34 5.66
C ILE A 183 -8.29 -7.82 5.56
N THR A 184 -9.58 -8.11 5.52
CA THR A 184 -10.07 -9.48 5.26
C THR A 184 -9.71 -9.93 3.85
N LEU A 185 -9.43 -11.21 3.65
CA LEU A 185 -9.16 -11.76 2.31
C LEU A 185 -10.31 -11.46 1.35
N LYS A 186 -11.56 -11.52 1.84
CA LYS A 186 -12.74 -11.14 1.05
C LYS A 186 -12.67 -9.70 0.57
N ALA A 187 -12.46 -8.73 1.46
CA ALA A 187 -12.38 -7.32 1.08
C ALA A 187 -11.21 -7.06 0.13
N PHE A 188 -10.08 -7.76 0.31
CA PHE A 188 -8.94 -7.67 -0.60
C PHE A 188 -9.29 -8.08 -2.04
N ILE A 189 -10.00 -9.21 -2.19
CA ILE A 189 -10.42 -9.75 -3.48
C ILE A 189 -11.53 -8.89 -4.09
N ASP A 190 -12.57 -8.56 -3.32
CA ASP A 190 -13.72 -7.77 -3.78
C ASP A 190 -13.29 -6.41 -4.35
N ASN A 191 -12.32 -5.74 -3.69
CA ASN A 191 -11.78 -4.45 -4.15
C ASN A 191 -10.67 -4.60 -5.20
N SER A 192 -10.36 -5.82 -5.63
CA SER A 192 -9.33 -6.10 -6.64
C SER A 192 -7.99 -5.41 -6.34
N VAL A 193 -7.57 -5.42 -5.06
CA VAL A 193 -6.32 -4.77 -4.59
C VAL A 193 -5.12 -5.27 -5.41
N ILE A 194 -5.05 -6.59 -5.58
CA ILE A 194 -4.33 -7.23 -6.67
C ILE A 194 -5.39 -7.87 -7.58
N PRO A 195 -5.37 -7.63 -8.90
CA PRO A 195 -6.23 -8.37 -9.82
C PRO A 195 -5.86 -9.86 -9.80
N ILE A 196 -6.77 -10.70 -9.31
CA ILE A 196 -6.61 -12.16 -9.27
C ILE A 196 -7.63 -12.75 -10.26
N PRO A 197 -7.20 -13.58 -11.23
CA PRO A 197 -8.11 -14.25 -12.15
C PRO A 197 -9.15 -15.11 -11.43
N ALA A 198 -10.36 -15.20 -11.98
CA ALA A 198 -11.50 -15.86 -11.33
C ALA A 198 -11.25 -17.36 -11.07
N ASP A 199 -10.54 -18.04 -11.96
CA ASP A 199 -10.11 -19.43 -11.82
C ASP A 199 -9.14 -19.61 -10.65
N ILE A 200 -8.28 -18.63 -10.39
CA ILE A 200 -7.39 -18.62 -9.22
C ILE A 200 -8.16 -18.29 -7.94
N THR A 201 -9.09 -17.33 -7.98
CA THR A 201 -9.95 -17.00 -6.84
C THR A 201 -10.79 -18.21 -6.41
N ALA A 202 -11.25 -19.04 -7.35
CA ALA A 202 -11.99 -20.27 -7.06
C ALA A 202 -11.16 -21.32 -6.28
N LEU A 203 -9.84 -21.18 -6.21
CA LEU A 203 -8.97 -22.04 -5.41
C LEU A 203 -8.93 -21.65 -3.92
N VAL A 204 -9.44 -20.47 -3.56
CA VAL A 204 -9.47 -19.96 -2.19
C VAL A 204 -10.63 -20.60 -1.44
N GLU A 205 -10.33 -21.22 -0.30
CA GLU A 205 -11.33 -21.87 0.53
C GLU A 205 -12.28 -20.83 1.18
N PRO A 206 -13.59 -21.09 1.27
CA PRO A 206 -14.55 -20.15 1.87
C PRO A 206 -14.18 -19.72 3.29
N GLU A 207 -13.63 -20.63 4.11
CA GLU A 207 -13.17 -20.34 5.47
C GLU A 207 -12.02 -19.32 5.53
N MET A 208 -11.24 -19.18 4.45
CA MET A 208 -10.14 -18.23 4.39
C MET A 208 -10.62 -16.79 4.15
N MET A 209 -11.82 -16.62 3.58
CA MET A 209 -12.35 -15.32 3.17
C MET A 209 -12.54 -14.35 4.33
N GLY A 210 -12.89 -14.86 5.52
CA GLY A 210 -13.03 -14.07 6.75
C GLY A 210 -11.72 -13.81 7.50
N ARG A 211 -10.60 -14.37 7.03
CA ARG A 211 -9.30 -14.22 7.69
C ARG A 211 -8.66 -12.90 7.30
N THR A 212 -7.93 -12.32 8.23
CA THR A 212 -7.40 -10.96 8.09
C THR A 212 -5.90 -10.95 7.83
N PHE A 213 -5.47 -10.16 6.87
CA PHE A 213 -4.08 -9.81 6.63
C PHE A 213 -3.70 -8.57 7.45
N PRO A 214 -2.59 -8.61 8.21
CA PRO A 214 -2.04 -7.44 8.87
C PRO A 214 -1.81 -6.32 7.87
N THR A 215 -2.26 -5.12 8.23
CA THR A 215 -2.08 -3.90 7.45
C THR A 215 -1.40 -2.84 8.29
N LYS A 216 -0.37 -2.20 7.74
CA LYS A 216 0.45 -1.19 8.39
C LYS A 216 0.44 0.08 7.55
N ILE A 217 0.12 1.21 8.17
CA ILE A 217 0.23 2.54 7.57
C ILE A 217 1.27 3.31 8.37
N VAL A 218 2.24 3.92 7.69
CA VAL A 218 3.23 4.79 8.32
C VAL A 218 3.07 6.20 7.77
N VAL A 219 2.97 7.15 8.68
CA VAL A 219 2.85 8.58 8.41
C VAL A 219 4.08 9.28 8.99
N ASN A 220 4.68 10.18 8.21
CA ASN A 220 5.78 11.03 8.64
C ASN A 220 5.37 11.98 9.77
N ALA A 221 6.34 12.57 10.46
CA ALA A 221 6.09 13.56 11.51
C ALA A 221 5.34 14.80 11.00
N ASP A 222 5.51 15.15 9.72
CA ASP A 222 4.81 16.24 9.03
C ASP A 222 3.37 15.88 8.58
N GLY A 223 2.91 14.66 8.88
CA GLY A 223 1.58 14.18 8.51
C GLY A 223 1.47 13.60 7.10
N THR A 224 2.56 13.58 6.31
CA THR A 224 2.55 13.01 4.96
C THR A 224 2.63 11.48 4.97
N LEU A 225 2.04 10.84 3.97
CA LEU A 225 2.14 9.39 3.80
C LEU A 225 3.59 8.96 3.58
N ARG A 226 4.05 7.96 4.33
CA ARG A 226 5.34 7.28 4.11
C ARG A 226 5.12 5.94 3.40
N THR A 227 4.38 5.04 4.03
CA THR A 227 4.09 3.71 3.46
C THR A 227 2.70 3.20 3.83
N VAL A 228 2.17 2.32 2.98
CA VAL A 228 1.07 1.40 3.32
C VAL A 228 1.52 0.01 2.94
N GLU A 229 1.34 -0.98 3.81
CA GLU A 229 1.74 -2.37 3.59
C GLU A 229 0.65 -3.31 4.09
N VAL A 230 0.26 -4.28 3.27
CA VAL A 230 -0.53 -5.45 3.64
C VAL A 230 0.33 -6.66 3.41
N LYS A 231 0.65 -7.40 4.47
CA LYS A 231 1.57 -8.53 4.38
C LYS A 231 1.19 -9.63 5.34
N GLY A 232 1.07 -10.85 4.82
CA GLY A 232 0.83 -12.01 5.66
C GLY A 232 0.50 -13.26 4.87
N GLU A 233 0.10 -14.28 5.62
CA GLU A 233 -0.41 -15.53 5.07
C GLU A 233 -1.65 -16.00 5.85
N VAL A 234 -2.56 -16.62 5.13
CA VAL A 234 -3.73 -17.29 5.67
C VAL A 234 -3.60 -18.78 5.35
N PRO A 235 -3.57 -19.67 6.35
CA PRO A 235 -3.60 -21.11 6.13
C PRO A 235 -5.03 -21.59 5.83
N GLY A 236 -5.13 -22.58 4.94
CA GLY A 236 -6.33 -23.37 4.64
C GLY A 236 -6.02 -24.87 4.76
N LYS A 237 -7.01 -25.72 4.52
CA LYS A 237 -6.87 -27.18 4.60
C LYS A 237 -6.02 -27.75 3.46
N GLY A 238 -6.16 -27.19 2.26
CA GLY A 238 -5.51 -27.61 1.03
C GLY A 238 -4.38 -26.70 0.58
N GLY A 239 -3.90 -25.78 1.42
CA GLY A 239 -2.79 -24.88 1.10
C GLY A 239 -2.81 -23.59 1.91
N LYS A 240 -2.16 -22.56 1.36
CA LYS A 240 -2.15 -21.22 1.95
C LYS A 240 -2.33 -20.14 0.90
N VAL A 241 -2.82 -18.99 1.35
CA VAL A 241 -2.83 -17.74 0.58
C VAL A 241 -1.83 -16.80 1.24
N GLN A 242 -0.77 -16.45 0.52
CA GLN A 242 0.22 -15.46 0.94
C GLN A 242 0.05 -14.21 0.10
N LEU A 243 -0.02 -13.05 0.73
CA LEU A 243 -0.16 -11.77 0.07
C LEU A 243 0.84 -10.78 0.64
N GLU A 244 1.45 -10.01 -0.25
CA GLU A 244 2.26 -8.85 0.08
C GLU A 244 1.97 -7.76 -0.96
N VAL A 245 1.36 -6.68 -0.52
CA VAL A 245 1.14 -5.49 -1.34
C VAL A 245 1.46 -4.27 -0.53
N GLY A 246 2.08 -3.29 -1.15
CA GLY A 246 2.25 -2.02 -0.50
C GLY A 246 2.61 -0.90 -1.45
N TYR A 247 2.63 0.28 -0.87
CA TYR A 247 2.95 1.54 -1.50
C TYR A 247 3.99 2.25 -0.64
N GLU A 248 5.03 2.78 -1.28
CA GLU A 248 6.01 3.66 -0.67
C GLU A 248 6.01 5.01 -1.38
N ALA A 249 5.83 6.09 -0.62
CA ALA A 249 5.98 7.45 -1.13
C ALA A 249 7.47 7.81 -1.25
N ARG A 250 7.90 8.22 -2.44
CA ARG A 250 9.32 8.47 -2.78
C ARG A 250 9.61 9.96 -3.02
N GLY A 251 8.73 10.83 -2.51
CA GLY A 251 8.83 12.29 -2.62
C GLY A 251 8.35 12.82 -3.97
N ARG A 252 8.88 13.98 -4.37
CA ARG A 252 8.56 14.67 -5.63
C ARG A 252 9.35 14.10 -6.81
N SER A 253 8.81 14.26 -8.01
CA SER A 253 9.50 13.91 -9.25
C SER A 253 10.52 14.99 -9.64
N ALA A 254 11.61 14.56 -10.25
CA ALA A 254 12.62 15.36 -10.90
C ALA A 254 12.52 15.23 -12.44
N ALA A 255 13.30 16.01 -13.18
CA ALA A 255 13.20 16.03 -14.66
C ALA A 255 13.75 14.75 -15.29
N ASP A 256 14.78 14.18 -14.66
CA ASP A 256 15.49 12.96 -15.04
C ASP A 256 14.69 11.67 -14.78
N ASP A 257 13.57 11.75 -14.05
CA ASP A 257 12.65 10.62 -13.90
C ASP A 257 11.95 10.24 -15.22
N PHE A 258 11.87 11.18 -16.18
CA PHE A 258 11.16 11.05 -17.44
C PHE A 258 12.13 10.85 -18.61
N PRO A 259 11.90 9.83 -19.47
CA PRO A 259 12.74 9.60 -20.64
C PRO A 259 12.49 10.67 -21.71
N PRO A 260 13.47 10.90 -22.61
CA PRO A 260 13.20 11.64 -23.83
C PRO A 260 12.18 10.89 -24.70
N LEU A 261 11.53 11.61 -25.62
CA LEU A 261 10.66 10.98 -26.60
C LEU A 261 11.48 10.00 -27.47
N PRO A 262 10.95 8.79 -27.72
CA PRO A 262 11.64 7.84 -28.59
C PRO A 262 11.66 8.34 -30.04
N ALA A 263 12.72 7.99 -30.76
CA ALA A 263 12.83 8.30 -32.18
C ALA A 263 11.79 7.53 -33.00
N ALA A 264 11.37 8.10 -34.14
CA ALA A 264 10.33 7.52 -34.98
C ALA A 264 10.71 6.14 -35.55
N ASP A 265 11.97 5.94 -35.90
CA ASP A 265 12.54 4.67 -36.37
C ASP A 265 12.68 3.61 -35.26
N GLN A 266 12.52 4.02 -33.99
CA GLN A 266 12.50 3.14 -32.82
C GLN A 266 11.10 2.90 -32.28
N THR A 267 10.06 3.37 -32.97
CA THR A 267 8.67 3.35 -32.49
C THR A 267 7.72 2.72 -33.49
N THR A 268 7.00 1.68 -33.05
CA THR A 268 5.92 1.06 -33.80
C THR A 268 4.62 1.79 -33.46
N ALA A 269 3.99 2.43 -34.44
CA ALA A 269 2.72 3.11 -34.24
C ALA A 269 1.53 2.14 -34.33
N LEU A 270 0.70 2.12 -33.30
CA LEU A 270 -0.64 1.53 -33.33
C LEU A 270 -1.56 2.53 -34.01
N ALA A 271 -2.11 2.14 -35.15
CA ALA A 271 -2.82 3.05 -36.06
C ALA A 271 -4.19 3.49 -35.51
N ASP A 272 -4.87 2.61 -34.79
CA ASP A 272 -6.23 2.83 -34.30
C ASP A 272 -6.50 2.08 -32.98
N LYS A 273 -7.75 2.21 -32.49
CA LYS A 273 -8.21 1.53 -31.28
C LYS A 273 -8.17 0.00 -31.39
N ALA A 274 -8.47 -0.56 -32.56
CA ALA A 274 -8.46 -2.02 -32.73
C ALA A 274 -7.04 -2.58 -32.62
N ALA A 275 -6.05 -1.90 -33.21
CA ALA A 275 -4.64 -2.23 -33.07
C ALA A 275 -4.16 -2.08 -31.61
N SER A 276 -4.65 -1.05 -30.90
CA SER A 276 -4.39 -0.88 -29.46
C SER A 276 -4.96 -2.03 -28.62
N ASP A 277 -6.24 -2.36 -28.82
CA ASP A 277 -6.92 -3.42 -28.08
C ASP A 277 -6.26 -4.79 -28.34
N ASP A 278 -5.91 -5.10 -29.59
CA ASP A 278 -5.18 -6.31 -29.97
C ASP A 278 -3.76 -6.37 -29.37
N PHE A 279 -3.04 -5.25 -29.35
CA PHE A 279 -1.75 -5.18 -28.68
C PHE A 279 -1.87 -5.47 -27.17
N TRP A 280 -2.83 -4.85 -26.48
CA TRP A 280 -3.07 -5.07 -25.05
C TRP A 280 -3.53 -6.50 -24.74
N ALA A 281 -4.37 -7.09 -25.59
CA ALA A 281 -4.78 -8.48 -25.47
C ALA A 281 -3.58 -9.45 -25.58
N ARG A 282 -2.71 -9.25 -26.57
CA ARG A 282 -1.50 -10.06 -26.74
C ARG A 282 -0.49 -9.86 -25.61
N LEU A 283 -0.31 -8.63 -25.13
CA LEU A 283 0.52 -8.34 -23.97
C LEU A 283 0.00 -9.08 -22.73
N GLY A 284 -1.31 -9.05 -22.49
CA GLY A 284 -1.96 -9.79 -21.41
C GLY A 284 -1.76 -11.30 -21.51
N ALA A 285 -1.94 -11.89 -22.70
CA ALA A 285 -1.79 -13.32 -22.93
C ALA A 285 -0.36 -13.84 -22.70
N LEU A 286 0.65 -12.99 -22.85
CA LEU A 286 2.05 -13.35 -22.57
C LEU A 286 2.41 -13.34 -21.09
N ARG A 287 1.57 -12.72 -20.25
CA ARG A 287 1.84 -12.53 -18.82
C ARG A 287 1.45 -13.73 -17.95
N GLY A 288 0.75 -14.72 -18.54
CA GLY A 288 0.21 -15.90 -17.85
C GLY A 288 -1.19 -15.62 -17.32
#